data_AF-A0A932NCJ3-F1
#
_entry.id   AF-A0A932NCJ3-F1
#
_cell.length_a   1.000
_cell.length_b   1.000
_cell.length_c   1.000
_cell.angle_alpha   90.00
_cell.angle_beta   90.00
_cell.angle_gamma   90.00
#
_symmetry.space_group_name_H-M   'P 1'
#
loop_
_entity.id
_entity.type
_entity.pdbx_description
1 polymer ?
#
loop_
_entity_poly.entity_id
_entity_poly.type
_entity_poly.pdbx_seq_one_letter_code
_entity_poly.pdbx_strand_id
1 'polypeptide(L)'
;MSNPKENPKLTETTPEQMIAKGLISIADNVTFKYSHLVANIFGHNYQGNQKGEIKHPMEAGKSIWFPKFYTNAKMNNQISEDGTEILEIDSVPEKRHPYFDKVMKQGLFTRLVFPQFKDPSGGNHYRFMGEFKLDVEASSVEKGLIWRRISTSAKTYPPQK
;
A
#
# COMPACT_ATOMS: atom_id res chain seq x y z
N MET A 1 -1.70 -34.77 -18.17
CA MET A 1 -0.54 -34.18 -17.44
C MET A 1 -0.69 -32.67 -17.55
N SER A 2 -1.16 -32.04 -16.48
CA SER A 2 -1.36 -30.59 -16.46
C SER A 2 0.01 -29.93 -16.20
N ASN A 3 0.46 -29.08 -17.11
CA ASN A 3 1.67 -28.27 -16.92
C ASN A 3 1.56 -27.52 -15.57
N PRO A 4 2.57 -27.56 -14.70
CA PRO A 4 2.62 -26.62 -13.60
C PRO A 4 2.67 -25.23 -14.21
N LYS A 5 1.67 -24.39 -13.89
CA LYS A 5 1.72 -22.97 -14.22
C LYS A 5 3.00 -22.42 -13.57
N GLU A 6 3.98 -22.10 -14.39
CA GLU A 6 5.19 -21.40 -13.97
C GLU A 6 4.73 -20.14 -13.24
N ASN A 7 4.99 -20.09 -11.94
CA ASN A 7 4.64 -18.92 -11.14
C ASN A 7 5.55 -17.79 -11.64
N PRO A 8 5.01 -16.67 -12.17
CA PRO A 8 5.85 -15.64 -12.76
C PRO A 8 6.86 -15.14 -11.73
N LYS A 9 8.15 -15.27 -12.06
CA LYS A 9 9.26 -14.94 -11.17
C LYS A 9 9.16 -13.45 -10.80
N LEU A 10 8.97 -13.18 -9.52
CA LEU A 10 9.02 -11.82 -8.97
C LEU A 10 10.38 -11.20 -9.33
N THR A 11 10.35 -10.03 -9.96
CA THR A 11 11.56 -9.30 -10.33
C THR A 11 11.75 -8.14 -9.38
N GLU A 12 12.86 -8.15 -8.64
CA GLU A 12 13.28 -7.01 -7.82
C GLU A 12 13.56 -5.82 -8.74
N THR A 13 12.96 -4.67 -8.44
CA THR A 13 13.06 -3.46 -9.26
C THR A 13 13.75 -2.32 -8.53
N THR A 14 14.39 -1.42 -9.27
CA THR A 14 14.99 -0.20 -8.74
C THR A 14 14.08 1.00 -8.97
N PRO A 15 14.21 2.07 -8.16
CA PRO A 15 13.43 3.27 -8.36
C PRO A 15 13.61 3.89 -9.76
N GLU A 16 14.83 3.88 -10.29
CA GLU A 16 15.20 4.47 -11.58
C GLU A 16 14.45 3.82 -12.74
N GLN A 17 14.31 2.48 -12.71
CA GLN A 17 13.56 1.74 -13.72
C GLN A 17 12.08 2.17 -13.74
N MET A 18 11.47 2.30 -12.58
CA MET A 18 10.06 2.65 -12.45
C MET A 18 9.78 4.13 -12.73
N ILE A 19 10.72 5.01 -12.39
CA ILE A 19 10.65 6.43 -12.73
C ILE A 19 10.78 6.61 -14.26
N ALA A 20 11.74 5.92 -14.89
CA ALA A 20 11.91 5.97 -16.35
C ALA A 20 10.67 5.46 -17.10
N LYS A 21 9.97 4.46 -16.55
CA LYS A 21 8.70 3.98 -17.09
C LYS A 21 7.54 4.98 -16.93
N GLY A 22 7.61 5.88 -15.94
CA GLY A 22 6.59 6.92 -15.69
C GLY A 22 5.31 6.42 -15.01
N LEU A 23 5.13 5.11 -14.82
CA LEU A 23 4.01 4.50 -14.11
C LEU A 23 4.38 3.14 -13.53
N ILE A 24 3.65 2.73 -12.48
CA ILE A 24 3.62 1.38 -11.95
C ILE A 24 2.23 0.77 -12.12
N SER A 25 2.13 -0.51 -12.46
CA SER A 25 0.89 -1.26 -12.57
C SER A 25 0.96 -2.58 -11.80
N ILE A 26 -0.19 -3.10 -11.36
CA ILE A 26 -0.29 -4.46 -10.82
C ILE A 26 0.22 -5.50 -11.83
N ALA A 27 0.00 -5.27 -13.13
CA ALA A 27 0.45 -6.15 -14.21
C ALA A 27 1.97 -6.24 -14.34
N ASP A 28 2.70 -5.27 -13.77
CA ASP A 28 4.17 -5.26 -13.81
C ASP A 28 4.76 -6.36 -12.94
N ASN A 29 4.02 -6.80 -11.92
CA ASN A 29 4.43 -7.84 -10.97
C ASN A 29 5.85 -7.64 -10.39
N VAL A 30 6.22 -6.36 -10.17
CA VAL A 30 7.50 -5.96 -9.60
C VAL A 30 7.46 -5.89 -8.08
N THR A 31 8.61 -6.10 -7.45
CA THR A 31 8.75 -6.04 -6.00
C THR A 31 9.89 -5.14 -5.57
N PHE A 32 9.72 -4.52 -4.41
CA PHE A 32 10.73 -3.70 -3.77
C PHE A 32 11.17 -4.36 -2.48
N LYS A 33 12.49 -4.44 -2.27
CA LYS A 33 13.05 -4.98 -1.03
C LYS A 33 12.81 -4.09 0.19
N TYR A 34 12.70 -2.78 -0.01
CA TYR A 34 12.54 -1.82 1.07
C TYR A 34 11.46 -0.78 0.77
N SER A 35 10.76 -0.33 1.81
CA SER A 35 9.68 0.67 1.72
C SER A 35 10.19 2.05 1.28
N HIS A 36 11.45 2.40 1.55
CA HIS A 36 12.03 3.65 1.06
C HIS A 36 12.21 3.65 -0.46
N LEU A 37 12.49 2.49 -1.09
CA LEU A 37 12.56 2.39 -2.54
C LEU A 37 11.19 2.67 -3.18
N VAL A 38 10.12 2.16 -2.55
CA VAL A 38 8.74 2.52 -2.95
C VAL A 38 8.49 4.02 -2.78
N ALA A 39 8.89 4.61 -1.66
CA ALA A 39 8.73 6.05 -1.46
C ALA A 39 9.41 6.86 -2.58
N ASN A 40 10.59 6.42 -3.00
CA ASN A 40 11.43 7.13 -3.96
C ASN A 40 10.88 7.09 -5.39
N ILE A 41 10.09 6.07 -5.78
CA ILE A 41 9.39 6.07 -7.09
C ILE A 41 8.27 7.11 -7.16
N PHE A 42 7.87 7.70 -6.04
CA PHE A 42 6.81 8.71 -5.94
C PHE A 42 7.34 10.10 -5.59
N GLY A 43 8.64 10.34 -5.73
CA GLY A 43 9.24 11.67 -5.57
C GLY A 43 9.89 11.96 -4.22
N HIS A 44 9.98 10.98 -3.32
CA HIS A 44 10.85 11.09 -2.13
C HIS A 44 12.32 10.80 -2.46
N ASN A 45 13.23 11.12 -1.53
CA ASN A 45 14.66 10.81 -1.59
C ASN A 45 15.16 10.16 -0.29
N TYR A 46 14.45 9.12 0.18
CA TYR A 46 14.72 8.46 1.44
C TYR A 46 15.85 7.42 1.32
N GLN A 47 16.72 7.39 2.34
CA GLN A 47 17.73 6.35 2.55
C GLN A 47 17.21 5.20 3.44
N GLY A 48 16.05 5.39 4.08
CA GLY A 48 15.40 4.43 4.95
C GLY A 48 13.99 4.89 5.32
N ASN A 49 13.10 3.95 5.64
CA ASN A 49 11.75 4.26 6.10
C ASN A 49 11.24 3.18 7.06
N GLN A 50 10.76 3.61 8.23
CA GLN A 50 10.12 2.75 9.23
C GLN A 50 8.63 3.10 9.43
N LYS A 51 8.10 4.10 8.72
CA LYS A 51 6.69 4.49 8.82
C LYS A 51 5.82 3.53 8.00
N GLY A 52 4.67 3.16 8.56
CA GLY A 52 3.65 2.35 7.89
C GLY A 52 2.83 3.11 6.85
N GLU A 53 2.85 4.45 6.89
CA GLU A 53 2.20 5.32 5.90
C GLU A 53 3.03 6.59 5.76
N ILE A 54 3.15 7.10 4.53
CA ILE A 54 3.82 8.36 4.21
C ILE A 54 2.97 9.19 3.27
N LYS A 55 3.00 10.53 3.40
CA LYS A 55 2.27 11.42 2.47
C LYS A 55 2.88 11.33 1.08
N HIS A 56 2.04 11.40 0.05
CA HIS A 56 2.49 11.53 -1.33
C HIS A 56 3.02 12.96 -1.54
N PRO A 57 4.27 13.15 -1.99
CA PRO A 57 4.86 14.50 -2.04
C PRO A 57 4.37 15.30 -3.25
N MET A 58 3.84 14.64 -4.28
CA MET A 58 3.38 15.27 -5.52
C MET A 58 1.86 15.43 -5.63
N GLU A 59 1.08 14.69 -4.84
CA GLU A 59 -0.38 14.58 -5.03
C GLU A 59 -1.09 14.78 -3.69
N ALA A 60 -1.86 15.86 -3.59
CA ALA A 60 -2.57 16.22 -2.37
C ALA A 60 -3.66 15.20 -2.02
N GLY A 61 -3.95 15.02 -0.72
CA GLY A 61 -4.96 14.06 -0.25
C GLY A 61 -4.59 12.59 -0.45
N LYS A 62 -3.36 12.31 -0.90
CA LYS A 62 -2.85 10.97 -1.18
C LYS A 62 -1.71 10.57 -0.24
N SER A 63 -1.64 9.29 0.10
CA SER A 63 -0.53 8.68 0.82
C SER A 63 -0.04 7.39 0.16
N ILE A 64 1.13 6.94 0.57
CA ILE A 64 1.70 5.64 0.22
C ILE A 64 1.64 4.81 1.51
N TRP A 65 0.94 3.69 1.45
CA TRP A 65 0.61 2.87 2.59
C TRP A 65 1.29 1.50 2.50
N PHE A 66 1.89 1.07 3.61
CA PHE A 66 2.61 -0.19 3.75
C PHE A 66 1.88 -1.13 4.73
N PRO A 67 0.66 -1.59 4.40
CA PRO A 67 -0.12 -2.38 5.33
C PRO A 67 0.46 -3.78 5.55
N LYS A 68 0.02 -4.38 6.65
CA LYS A 68 0.15 -5.80 6.94
C LYS A 68 -1.24 -6.39 6.96
N PHE A 69 -1.56 -7.27 6.01
CA PHE A 69 -2.88 -7.90 5.92
C PHE A 69 -2.98 -9.14 6.80
N TYR A 70 -2.75 -8.94 8.09
CA TYR A 70 -2.96 -9.94 9.13
C TYR A 70 -3.16 -9.22 10.47
N THR A 71 -3.92 -9.84 11.35
CA THR A 71 -4.15 -9.33 12.70
C THR A 71 -2.85 -9.25 13.48
N ASN A 72 -2.57 -8.07 14.02
CA ASN A 72 -1.50 -7.85 14.98
C ASN A 72 -2.05 -7.09 16.19
N ALA A 73 -1.19 -6.84 17.19
CA ALA A 73 -1.58 -6.20 18.44
C ALA A 73 -2.17 -4.78 18.29
N LYS A 74 -2.02 -4.14 17.12
CA LYS A 74 -2.54 -2.79 16.85
C LYS A 74 -3.64 -2.78 15.80
N MET A 75 -3.47 -3.53 14.71
CA MET A 75 -4.37 -3.47 13.55
C MET A 75 -4.84 -4.86 13.12
N ASN A 76 -6.09 -4.93 12.68
CA ASN A 76 -6.68 -6.09 12.02
C ASN A 76 -7.05 -5.69 10.58
N ASN A 77 -6.03 -5.52 9.74
CA ASN A 77 -6.26 -5.17 8.34
C ASN A 77 -6.53 -6.44 7.54
N GLN A 78 -7.56 -6.40 6.70
CA GLN A 78 -7.94 -7.51 5.84
C GLN A 78 -8.11 -7.00 4.41
N ILE A 79 -7.89 -7.88 3.45
CA ILE A 79 -8.12 -7.60 2.04
C ILE A 79 -9.05 -8.67 1.48
N SER A 80 -10.01 -8.27 0.65
CA SER A 80 -10.92 -9.19 -0.02
C SER A 80 -10.16 -10.15 -0.96
N GLU A 81 -10.76 -11.29 -1.27
CA GLU A 81 -10.14 -12.33 -2.13
C GLU A 81 -9.78 -11.81 -3.53
N ASP A 82 -10.59 -10.91 -4.09
CA ASP A 82 -10.36 -10.26 -5.39
C ASP A 82 -9.38 -9.07 -5.32
N GLY A 83 -8.94 -8.71 -4.11
CA GLY A 83 -8.03 -7.61 -3.83
C GLY A 83 -8.59 -6.22 -4.11
N THR A 84 -9.92 -6.05 -4.17
CA THR A 84 -10.57 -4.77 -4.49
C THR A 84 -11.02 -3.98 -3.26
N GLU A 85 -11.17 -4.62 -2.10
CA GLU A 85 -11.59 -4.00 -0.85
C GLU A 85 -10.57 -4.28 0.25
N ILE A 86 -10.24 -3.24 1.03
CA ILE A 86 -9.45 -3.37 2.25
C ILE A 86 -10.27 -2.88 3.44
N LEU A 87 -10.37 -3.73 4.46
CA LEU A 87 -10.83 -3.36 5.79
C LEU A 87 -9.62 -2.95 6.63
N GLU A 88 -9.70 -1.77 7.25
CA GLU A 88 -8.72 -1.28 8.21
C GLU A 88 -9.41 -0.95 9.54
N ILE A 89 -9.02 -1.63 10.61
CA ILE A 89 -9.61 -1.44 11.92
C ILE A 89 -8.57 -1.64 13.03
N ASP A 90 -8.65 -0.84 14.10
CA ASP A 90 -7.85 -1.06 15.30
C ASP A 90 -8.30 -2.36 15.98
N SER A 91 -7.33 -3.20 16.32
CA SER A 91 -7.57 -4.49 16.98
C SER A 91 -8.17 -4.32 18.38
N VAL A 92 -7.95 -3.16 19.01
CA VAL A 92 -8.41 -2.82 20.36
C VAL A 92 -9.68 -1.97 20.24
N PRO A 93 -10.87 -2.49 20.65
CA PRO A 93 -12.14 -1.78 20.50
C PRO A 93 -12.14 -0.34 21.02
N GLU A 94 -11.50 -0.09 22.16
CA GLU A 94 -11.42 1.21 22.82
C GLU A 94 -10.61 2.23 22.01
N LYS A 95 -9.75 1.77 21.10
CA LYS A 95 -8.92 2.62 20.23
C LYS A 95 -9.55 2.89 18.86
N ARG A 96 -10.66 2.22 18.51
CA ARG A 96 -11.29 2.38 17.20
C ARG A 96 -11.77 3.80 16.94
N HIS A 97 -12.45 4.40 17.91
CA HIS A 97 -12.95 5.78 17.79
C HIS A 97 -11.83 6.80 17.58
N PRO A 98 -10.79 6.89 18.46
CA PRO A 98 -9.69 7.83 18.23
C PRO A 98 -8.89 7.53 16.95
N TYR A 99 -8.81 6.26 16.53
CA TYR A 99 -8.18 5.91 15.26
C TYR A 99 -8.98 6.42 14.06
N PHE A 100 -10.30 6.19 14.06
CA PHE A 100 -11.21 6.64 13.02
C PHE A 100 -11.17 8.17 12.87
N ASP A 101 -11.31 8.90 13.97
CA ASP A 101 -11.24 10.37 14.00
C ASP A 101 -9.91 10.89 13.46
N LYS A 102 -8.80 10.22 13.84
CA LYS A 102 -7.48 10.55 13.33
C LYS A 102 -7.44 10.45 11.80
N VAL A 103 -7.93 9.35 11.22
CA VAL A 103 -7.93 9.16 9.76
C VAL A 103 -8.82 10.19 9.07
N MET A 104 -10.03 10.45 9.60
CA MET A 104 -10.94 11.45 9.07
C MET A 104 -10.33 12.86 9.11
N LYS A 105 -9.69 13.23 10.22
CA LYS A 105 -8.99 14.51 10.37
C LYS A 105 -7.75 14.63 9.48
N GLN A 106 -7.05 13.52 9.24
CA GLN A 106 -5.86 13.50 8.40
C GLN A 106 -6.18 13.80 6.93
N GLY A 107 -7.40 13.46 6.46
CA GLY A 107 -7.89 13.82 5.14
C GLY A 107 -7.15 13.18 3.96
N LEU A 108 -6.35 12.12 4.22
CA LEU A 108 -5.67 11.36 3.18
C LEU A 108 -6.57 10.21 2.71
N PHE A 109 -7.59 10.55 1.95
CA PHE A 109 -8.63 9.61 1.51
C PHE A 109 -8.27 8.82 0.25
N THR A 110 -7.04 8.96 -0.25
CA THR A 110 -6.50 8.14 -1.33
C THR A 110 -5.17 7.53 -0.92
N ARG A 111 -4.97 6.24 -1.19
CA ARG A 111 -3.78 5.48 -0.80
C ARG A 111 -3.23 4.65 -1.94
N LEU A 112 -1.93 4.77 -2.20
CA LEU A 112 -1.18 3.80 -2.99
C LEU A 112 -0.76 2.66 -2.07
N VAL A 113 -1.22 1.45 -2.35
CA VAL A 113 -1.13 0.34 -1.41
C VAL A 113 0.00 -0.62 -1.78
N PHE A 114 0.94 -0.78 -0.85
CA PHE A 114 2.12 -1.63 -0.97
C PHE A 114 2.27 -2.55 0.25
N PRO A 115 1.51 -3.64 0.38
CA PRO A 115 1.61 -4.52 1.53
C PRO A 115 3.00 -5.13 1.64
N GLN A 116 3.41 -5.31 2.90
CA GLN A 116 4.59 -6.11 3.21
C GLN A 116 4.25 -7.60 3.12
N PHE A 117 5.10 -8.37 2.44
CA PHE A 117 5.05 -9.83 2.46
C PHE A 117 6.45 -10.41 2.66
N LYS A 118 6.49 -11.69 3.04
CA LYS A 118 7.72 -12.45 3.20
C LYS A 118 7.98 -13.25 1.93
N ASP A 119 9.18 -13.17 1.38
CA ASP A 119 9.63 -14.09 0.35
C ASP A 119 9.95 -15.48 0.96
N PRO A 120 10.18 -16.53 0.14
CA PRO A 120 10.52 -17.86 0.64
C PRO A 120 11.80 -17.92 1.50
N SER A 121 12.70 -16.95 1.37
CA SER A 121 13.91 -16.84 2.20
C SER A 121 13.67 -16.09 3.52
N GLY A 122 12.47 -15.59 3.76
CA GLY A 122 12.11 -14.79 4.94
C GLY A 122 12.42 -13.30 4.80
N GLY A 123 12.87 -12.85 3.62
CA GLY A 123 13.09 -11.44 3.28
C GLY A 123 11.78 -10.67 3.21
N ASN A 124 11.77 -9.41 3.67
CA ASN A 124 10.61 -8.54 3.51
C ASN A 124 10.60 -7.93 2.11
N HIS A 125 9.44 -7.93 1.45
CA HIS A 125 9.22 -7.27 0.17
C HIS A 125 7.90 -6.51 0.16
N TYR A 126 7.78 -5.60 -0.80
CA TYR A 126 6.61 -4.77 -1.03
C TYR A 126 6.20 -4.87 -2.50
N ARG A 127 4.90 -5.01 -2.76
CA ARG A 127 4.34 -5.07 -4.13
C ARG A 127 3.20 -4.09 -4.28
N PHE A 128 3.03 -3.51 -5.46
CA PHE A 128 1.90 -2.61 -5.70
C PHE A 128 0.59 -3.40 -5.82
N MET A 129 -0.45 -2.97 -5.11
CA MET A 129 -1.79 -3.58 -5.16
C MET A 129 -2.87 -2.67 -5.76
N GLY A 130 -2.48 -1.45 -6.15
CA GLY A 130 -3.40 -0.46 -6.72
C GLY A 130 -3.49 0.79 -5.87
N GLU A 131 -4.31 1.70 -6.38
CA GLU A 131 -4.73 2.91 -5.69
C GLU A 131 -6.13 2.70 -5.12
N PHE A 132 -6.30 3.05 -3.86
CA PHE A 132 -7.53 2.84 -3.11
C PHE A 132 -8.06 4.16 -2.59
N LYS A 133 -9.39 4.30 -2.56
CA LYS A 133 -10.08 5.46 -2.00
C LYS A 133 -10.90 5.03 -0.78
N LEU A 134 -10.92 5.88 0.25
CA LEU A 134 -11.78 5.67 1.41
C LEU A 134 -13.24 5.79 0.99
N ASP A 135 -14.03 4.77 1.32
CA ASP A 135 -15.48 4.76 1.22
C ASP A 135 -16.05 5.26 2.54
N VAL A 136 -16.23 6.59 2.64
CA VAL A 136 -16.66 7.26 3.87
C VAL A 136 -18.05 6.79 4.31
N GLU A 137 -18.94 6.49 3.35
CA GLU A 137 -20.31 6.05 3.63
C GLU A 137 -20.35 4.62 4.18
N ALA A 138 -19.50 3.72 3.66
CA ALA A 138 -19.38 2.35 4.15
C ALA A 138 -18.59 2.24 5.47
N SER A 139 -17.83 3.27 5.83
CA SER A 139 -16.95 3.27 6.99
C SER A 139 -17.67 3.67 8.27
N SER A 140 -17.36 3.03 9.39
CA SER A 140 -17.80 3.46 10.72
C SER A 140 -16.79 3.08 11.80
N VAL A 141 -16.95 3.59 13.01
CA VAL A 141 -16.09 3.23 14.15
C VAL A 141 -16.17 1.72 14.44
N GLU A 142 -17.35 1.14 14.32
CA GLU A 142 -17.64 -0.26 14.63
C GLU A 142 -17.18 -1.19 13.50
N LYS A 143 -17.44 -0.79 12.25
CA LYS A 143 -17.10 -1.58 11.05
C LYS A 143 -15.65 -1.42 10.63
N GLY A 144 -15.00 -0.32 10.98
CA GLY A 144 -13.69 0.08 10.48
C GLY A 144 -13.78 0.96 9.24
N LEU A 145 -12.61 1.27 8.69
CA LEU A 145 -12.43 2.05 7.47
C LEU A 145 -12.41 1.11 6.26
N ILE A 146 -13.27 1.38 5.29
CA ILE A 146 -13.41 0.58 4.07
C ILE A 146 -12.73 1.31 2.92
N TRP A 147 -11.76 0.67 2.29
CA TRP A 147 -11.00 1.23 1.17
C TRP A 147 -11.31 0.44 -0.11
N ARG A 148 -11.70 1.14 -1.17
CA ARG A 148 -12.07 0.56 -2.48
C ARG A 148 -10.97 0.82 -3.50
N ARG A 149 -10.51 -0.19 -4.23
CA ARG A 149 -9.56 -0.02 -5.32
C ARG A 149 -10.22 0.77 -6.46
N ILE A 150 -9.62 1.91 -6.81
CA ILE A 150 -10.08 2.78 -7.89
C ILE A 150 -9.17 2.75 -9.12
N SER A 151 -7.93 2.26 -8.98
CA SER A 151 -7.01 2.09 -10.10
C SER A 151 -6.04 0.93 -9.88
N THR A 152 -5.63 0.29 -10.97
CA THR A 152 -4.59 -0.76 -11.01
C THR A 152 -3.23 -0.22 -11.46
N SER A 153 -3.10 1.09 -11.63
CA SER A 153 -1.86 1.79 -11.98
C SER A 153 -1.72 3.14 -11.28
N ALA A 154 -0.50 3.59 -11.07
CA ALA A 154 -0.20 4.92 -10.53
C ALA A 154 1.00 5.54 -11.26
N LYS A 155 0.98 6.86 -11.43
CA LYS A 155 2.10 7.61 -12.02
C LYS A 155 3.30 7.62 -11.07
N THR A 156 4.51 7.50 -11.62
CA THR A 156 5.76 7.64 -10.87
C THR A 156 6.36 9.04 -11.08
N TYR A 157 7.19 9.46 -10.14
CA TYR A 157 7.77 10.80 -10.11
C TYR A 157 9.24 10.73 -9.71
N PRO A 158 10.13 11.47 -10.39
CA PRO A 158 11.50 11.60 -9.94
C PRO A 158 11.57 12.30 -8.57
N PRO A 159 12.60 12.02 -7.75
CA PRO A 159 12.80 12.70 -6.48
C PRO A 159 12.80 14.22 -6.62
N GLN A 160 12.13 14.91 -5.70
CA GLN A 160 12.28 16.37 -5.58
C GLN A 160 13.73 16.68 -5.14
N LYS A 161 14.33 17.69 -5.77
CA LYS A 161 15.64 18.22 -5.38
C LYS A 161 15.56 19.00 -4.07
#